data_AF-A0A941E339-F1
#
_entry.id   AF-A0A941E339-F1
#
_cell.length_a   1.000
_cell.length_b   1.000
_cell.length_c   1.000
_cell.angle_alpha   90.00
_cell.angle_beta   90.00
_cell.angle_gamma   90.00
#
_symmetry.space_group_name_H-M   'P 1'
#
loop_
_entity.id
_entity.type
_entity.pdbx_description
1 polymer ?
#
loop_
_entity_poly.entity_id
_entity_poly.type
_entity_poly.pdbx_seq_one_letter_code
_entity_poly.pdbx_strand_id
1 'polypeptide(L)' 'MRYTKALKRRIDSVDGRKQYSRRLATVEPVFGNFRYNKKLDRFTLRGQKKMNTQWHLYCLVHNIEKLAHHRYAM' A
#
# COMPACT_ATOMS: atom_id res chain seq x y z
N MET A 1 14.83 15.31 8.40
CA MET A 1 14.29 16.27 7.40
C MET A 1 15.12 16.38 6.10
N ARG A 2 16.10 15.49 5.83
CA ARG A 2 16.95 15.52 4.62
C ARG A 2 16.34 14.74 3.43
N TYR A 3 15.60 13.67 3.71
CA TYR A 3 14.97 12.81 2.70
C TYR A 3 13.83 13.49 1.92
N THR A 4 13.16 14.47 2.52
CA THR A 4 11.97 15.11 1.96
C THR A 4 12.28 15.94 0.72
N LYS A 5 13.43 16.65 0.68
CA LYS A 5 13.84 17.46 -0.49
C LYS A 5 14.22 16.58 -1.68
N ALA A 6 14.90 15.45 -1.45
CA ALA A 6 15.30 14.52 -2.50
C ALA A 6 14.10 13.77 -3.08
N LEU A 7 13.17 13.32 -2.22
CA LEU A 7 11.92 12.71 -2.65
C LEU A 7 11.07 13.68 -3.47
N LYS A 8 10.93 14.93 -3.00
CA LYS A 8 10.19 15.98 -3.71
C LYS A 8 10.73 16.21 -5.11
N ARG A 9 12.06 16.37 -5.26
CA ARG A 9 12.70 16.48 -6.59
C ARG A 9 12.40 15.27 -7.49
N ARG A 10 12.42 14.05 -6.95
CA ARG A 10 12.10 12.84 -7.71
C ARG A 10 10.64 12.81 -8.16
N ILE A 11 9.70 13.11 -7.27
CA ILE A 11 8.26 13.15 -7.58
C ILE A 11 7.95 14.28 -8.59
N ASP A 12 8.60 15.44 -8.46
CA ASP A 12 8.30 16.60 -9.30
C ASP A 12 8.85 16.49 -10.74
N SER A 13 9.76 15.54 -11.00
CA SER A 13 10.21 15.20 -12.36
C SER A 13 9.05 14.69 -13.23
N VAL A 14 9.15 14.82 -14.56
CA VAL A 14 8.09 14.40 -15.50
C VAL A 14 7.75 12.91 -15.33
N ASP A 15 8.77 12.05 -15.28
CA ASP A 15 8.59 10.61 -15.04
C ASP A 15 8.06 10.31 -13.64
N GLY A 16 8.56 11.04 -12.64
CA GLY A 16 8.11 10.94 -11.26
C GLY A 16 6.61 11.24 -11.12
N ARG A 17 6.12 12.31 -11.74
CA ARG A 17 4.70 12.66 -11.74
C ARG A 17 3.87 11.59 -12.44
N LYS A 18 4.32 11.12 -13.61
CA LYS A 18 3.62 10.07 -14.36
C LYS A 18 3.49 8.78 -13.54
N GLN A 19 4.55 8.36 -12.86
CA GLN A 19 4.52 7.19 -11.99
C GLN A 19 3.67 7.43 -10.73
N TYR A 20 3.79 8.61 -10.11
CA TYR A 20 3.04 8.97 -8.93
C TYR A 20 1.53 9.00 -9.20
N SER A 21 1.10 9.54 -10.34
CA SER A 21 -0.31 9.55 -10.74
C SER A 21 -0.91 8.15 -10.86
N ARG A 22 -0.14 7.15 -11.28
CA ARG A 22 -0.61 5.74 -11.36
C ARG A 22 -0.95 5.16 -9.98
N ARG A 23 -0.39 5.70 -8.89
CA ARG A 23 -0.65 5.22 -7.52
C ARG A 23 -2.11 5.40 -7.13
N LEU A 24 -2.78 6.43 -7.64
CA LEU A 24 -4.22 6.64 -7.41
C LEU A 24 -5.07 5.43 -7.81
N ALA A 25 -4.73 4.78 -8.93
CA ALA A 25 -5.46 3.61 -9.41
C ALA A 25 -4.93 2.27 -8.87
N THR A 26 -3.70 2.25 -8.36
CA THR A 26 -3.01 0.99 -8.02
C THR A 26 -2.78 0.83 -6.52
N VAL A 27 -2.19 1.83 -5.87
CA VAL A 27 -1.69 1.76 -4.50
C VAL A 27 -2.70 2.31 -3.51
N GLU A 28 -3.30 3.47 -3.80
CA GLU A 28 -4.28 4.11 -2.92
C GLU A 28 -5.50 3.22 -2.60
N PRO A 29 -6.07 2.44 -3.56
CA PRO A 29 -7.18 1.55 -3.26
C PRO A 29 -6.80 0.43 -2.28
N VAL A 30 -5.55 -0.04 -2.32
CA VAL A 30 -5.04 -1.07 -1.39
C VAL A 30 -5.00 -0.51 0.03
N PHE A 31 -4.46 0.70 0.20
CA PHE A 31 -4.44 1.39 1.50
C PHE A 31 -5.85 1.74 1.99
N GLY A 32 -6.75 2.14 1.09
CA GLY A 32 -8.17 2.34 1.40
C GLY A 32 -8.84 1.07 1.91
N ASN A 33 -8.64 -0.06 1.22
CA ASN A 33 -9.15 -1.36 1.67
C ASN A 33 -8.58 -1.74 3.05
N PHE A 34 -7.29 -1.51 3.28
CA PHE A 34 -6.66 -1.79 4.57
C PHE A 34 -7.24 -0.99 5.72
N ARG A 35 -7.40 0.33 5.56
CA ARG A 35 -7.97 1.17 6.63
C ARG A 35 -9.45 0.91 6.83
N TYR A 36 -10.26 1.04 5.79
CA TYR A 36 -11.71 1.08 5.95
C TYR A 36 -12.35 -0.31 6.09
N ASN A 37 -11.90 -1.29 5.30
CA ASN A 37 -12.52 -2.62 5.31
C ASN A 37 -11.79 -3.59 6.25
N LYS A 38 -10.45 -3.54 6.29
CA LYS A 38 -9.63 -4.43 7.13
C LYS A 38 -9.27 -3.83 8.49
N LYS A 39 -9.61 -2.57 8.75
CA LYS A 39 -9.40 -1.87 10.04
C LYS A 39 -7.93 -1.84 10.50
N LEU A 40 -6.99 -1.78 9.54
CA LEU A 40 -5.55 -1.59 9.80
C LEU A 40 -5.17 -0.11 9.74
N ASP A 41 -5.67 0.66 10.70
CA ASP A 41 -5.32 2.08 10.83
C ASP A 41 -4.01 2.29 11.60
N ARG A 42 -3.63 1.31 12.43
CA ARG A 42 -2.39 1.29 13.21
C ARG A 42 -1.85 -0.12 13.36
N PHE A 43 -0.53 -0.24 13.40
CA PHE A 43 0.10 -1.48 13.83
C PHE A 43 -0.11 -1.69 15.33
N THR A 44 -0.48 -2.90 15.72
CA THR A 44 -0.78 -3.25 17.12
C THR A 44 0.40 -3.90 17.83
N LEU A 45 1.38 -4.39 17.07
CA LEU A 45 2.58 -5.04 17.59
C LEU A 45 3.73 -4.05 17.75
N ARG A 46 4.62 -4.30 18.71
CA ARG A 46 5.85 -3.53 18.92
C ARG A 46 7.07 -4.29 18.41
N GLY A 47 8.00 -3.56 17.81
CA GLY A 47 9.24 -4.08 17.25
C GLY A 47 9.11 -4.40 15.76
N GLN A 48 10.11 -3.99 14.99
CA GLN A 48 10.09 -4.04 13.52
C GLN A 48 9.75 -5.42 12.97
N LYS A 49 10.33 -6.49 13.53
CA LYS A 49 10.07 -7.88 13.11
C LYS A 49 8.58 -8.23 13.19
N LYS A 50 7.94 -7.94 14.32
CA LYS A 50 6.52 -8.24 14.56
C LYS A 50 5.60 -7.38 13.70
N MET A 51 5.91 -6.09 13.56
CA MET A 51 5.17 -5.18 12.69
C MET A 51 5.24 -5.63 11.22
N ASN A 52 6.41 -6.07 10.75
CA ASN A 52 6.55 -6.62 9.40
C ASN A 52 5.74 -7.89 9.22
N THR A 53 5.72 -8.82 10.18
CA THR A 53 4.86 -10.00 10.13
C THR A 53 3.39 -9.60 10.02
N GLN A 54 2.91 -8.65 10.84
CA GLN A 54 1.54 -8.13 10.74
C GLN A 54 1.25 -7.56 9.35
N TRP A 55 2.14 -6.72 8.82
CA TRP A 55 2.00 -6.13 7.49
C TRP A 55 1.89 -7.20 6.39
N HIS A 56 2.78 -8.20 6.39
CA HIS A 56 2.76 -9.27 5.39
C HIS A 56 1.47 -10.10 5.43
N LEU A 57 0.92 -10.36 6.63
CA LEU A 57 -0.34 -11.08 6.75
C LEU A 57 -1.50 -10.30 6.12
N TYR A 58 -1.56 -8.98 6.32
CA TYR A 58 -2.59 -8.15 5.67
C TYR A 58 -2.43 -8.11 4.15
N CYS A 59 -1.20 -7.98 3.65
CA CYS A 59 -0.91 -8.08 2.22
C CYS A 59 -1.32 -9.43 1.63
N LEU A 60 -1.07 -10.53 2.34
CA LEU A 60 -1.47 -11.87 1.91
C LEU A 60 -2.99 -11.99 1.81
N VAL A 61 -3.73 -11.53 2.82
CA VAL A 61 -5.19 -11.51 2.79
C VAL A 61 -5.71 -10.71 1.58
N HIS A 62 -5.16 -9.50 1.36
CA HIS A 62 -5.55 -8.68 0.21
C HIS A 62 -5.31 -9.37 -1.13
N ASN A 63 -4.15 -10.03 -1.30
CA ASN A 63 -3.82 -10.73 -2.52
C ASN A 63 -4.75 -11.94 -2.75
N ILE A 64 -5.08 -12.69 -1.69
CA ILE A 64 -6.04 -13.80 -1.79
C ILE A 64 -7.42 -13.29 -2.21
N GLU A 65 -7.91 -12.18 -1.64
CA GLU A 65 -9.18 -11.59 -2.06
C GLU A 65 -9.18 -11.18 -3.53
N LYS A 66 -8.09 -10.58 -3.99
CA LYS A 66 -7.91 -10.24 -5.41
C LYS A 66 -8.00 -11.47 -6.30
N LEU A 67 -7.33 -12.57 -5.94
CA LEU A 67 -7.38 -13.82 -6.70
C LEU A 67 -8.77 -14.46 -6.67
N ALA A 68 -9.40 -14.48 -5.50
CA ALA A 68 -10.75 -15.03 -5.33
C ALA A 68 -11.75 -14.28 -6.21
N HIS A 69 -11.81 -12.95 -6.14
CA HIS A 69 -12.71 -12.15 -6.97
C HIS A 69 -12.42 -12.30 -8.47
N HIS A 70 -11.15 -12.46 -8.86
CA HIS A 70 -10.79 -12.69 -10.25
C HIS A 70 -11.27 -14.06 -10.77
N ARG A 71 -11.37 -15.06 -9.88
CA ARG A 71 -11.87 -16.41 -10.20
C ARG A 71 -13.39 -16.51 -10.22
N TYR A 72 -14.09 -15.72 -9.39
CA TYR A 72 -15.56 -15.67 -9.39
C TYR A 72 -16.16 -14.79 -10.50
N ALA A 73 -15.35 -13.94 -11.14
CA ALA A 73 -15.76 -13.09 -12.26
C ALA A 73 -15.56 -13.74 -13.65
N MET A 74 -15.08 -15.00 -13.69
CA MET A 74 -15.05 -15.83 -14.90
C MET A 74 -16.23 -16.80 -14.92
#